data_AF-J1IVA6-F1
#
_entry.id   AF-J1IVA6-F1
#
_cell.length_a   1.000
_cell.length_b   1.000
_cell.length_c   1.000
_cell.angle_alpha   90.00
_cell.angle_beta   90.00
_cell.angle_gamma   90.00
#
_symmetry.space_group_name_H-M   'P 1'
#
loop_
_entity.id
_entity.type
_entity.pdbx_description
1 polymer ?
#
loop_
_entity_poly.entity_id
_entity_poly.type
_entity_poly.pdbx_seq_one_letter_code
_entity_poly.pdbx_strand_id
1 'polypeptide(L)'
;MENVAVQKQEKNKTEKFSMKENLVGRVCRFPKPSTEMEALQPVFEAVSNAIHALEDSKQEDYKSAGNIDIEIKDIDKNETLEIIVKDNGVGLDDEHFQAFRTVDTNFKLEKGGKGVGRLLWLDAFKKIRVKSIFLEEDQLYQRSFTFCLEEENQILDHSKIPLINQEVTGTEIIFTGLRDVAYQKYFPRKTEAIIDHIGAHFF
;
A
#
# COMPACT_ATOMS: atom_id res chain seq x y z
N MET A 1 3.67 75.95 1.98
CA MET A 1 4.04 74.80 1.14
C MET A 1 4.42 73.67 2.07
N GLU A 2 4.03 72.44 1.70
CA GLU A 2 4.38 71.15 2.30
C GLU A 2 3.80 70.79 3.69
N ASN A 3 2.78 69.92 3.66
CA ASN A 3 2.77 68.73 4.49
C ASN A 3 2.00 67.62 3.75
N VAL A 4 2.70 67.02 2.78
CA VAL A 4 2.34 65.75 2.15
C VAL A 4 3.29 64.71 2.72
N ALA A 5 2.82 63.89 3.66
CA ALA A 5 3.45 62.67 4.20
C ALA A 5 2.68 62.34 5.51
N VAL A 6 2.06 61.20 5.76
CA VAL A 6 2.25 59.83 5.27
C VAL A 6 0.93 59.07 5.55
N GLN A 7 0.10 58.85 4.53
CA GLN A 7 -0.82 57.70 4.58
C GLN A 7 -0.01 56.48 4.14
N LYS A 8 0.52 55.71 5.10
CA LYS A 8 1.09 54.39 4.84
C LYS A 8 -0.07 53.51 4.36
N GLN A 9 -0.15 53.33 3.04
CA GLN A 9 -0.98 52.30 2.42
C GLN A 9 -0.58 50.94 3.01
N GLU A 10 -1.46 50.35 3.81
CA GLU A 10 -1.45 48.93 4.09
C GLU A 10 -1.64 48.21 2.75
N LYS A 11 -0.55 47.67 2.21
CA LYS A 11 -0.60 46.81 1.03
C LYS A 11 -1.48 45.61 1.40
N ASN A 12 -2.67 45.53 0.81
CA ASN A 12 -3.51 44.32 0.82
C ASN A 12 -2.64 43.13 0.38
N LYS A 13 -2.24 42.28 1.35
CA LYS A 13 -1.55 41.02 1.05
C LYS A 13 -2.56 40.11 0.35
N THR A 14 -2.35 39.88 -0.94
CA THR A 14 -3.13 38.88 -1.67
C THR A 14 -2.85 37.50 -1.09
N GLU A 15 -3.85 36.89 -0.46
CA GLU A 15 -3.76 35.53 0.06
C GLU A 15 -3.78 34.53 -1.11
N LYS A 16 -2.93 33.51 -1.03
CA LYS A 16 -2.89 32.40 -1.98
C LYS A 16 -3.28 31.13 -1.25
N PHE A 17 -4.24 30.40 -1.80
CA PHE A 17 -4.70 29.11 -1.29
C PHE A 17 -4.33 28.01 -2.29
N SER A 18 -4.01 26.82 -1.78
CA SER A 18 -3.81 25.61 -2.59
C SER A 18 -4.95 24.64 -2.34
N MET A 19 -5.32 23.87 -3.35
CA MET A 19 -6.25 22.75 -3.19
C MET A 19 -5.62 21.70 -2.26
N LYS A 20 -6.44 21.09 -1.40
CA LYS A 20 -6.04 19.96 -0.56
C LYS A 20 -6.53 18.65 -1.18
N GLU A 21 -5.73 17.61 -1.07
CA GLU A 21 -6.15 16.26 -1.44
C GLU A 21 -7.16 15.72 -0.40
N ASN A 22 -8.20 15.02 -0.87
CA ASN A 22 -9.14 14.31 -0.02
C ASN A 22 -9.07 12.82 -0.34
N LEU A 23 -8.18 12.11 0.38
CA LEU A 23 -7.93 10.70 0.17
C LEU A 23 -9.17 9.84 0.50
N VAL A 24 -9.83 10.12 1.63
CA VAL A 24 -11.04 9.39 2.06
C VAL A 24 -12.12 9.48 1.00
N GLY A 25 -12.42 10.69 0.53
CA GLY A 25 -13.38 10.92 -0.54
C GLY A 25 -12.99 10.27 -1.87
N ARG A 26 -11.69 10.16 -2.16
CA ARG A 26 -11.19 9.44 -3.35
C ARG A 26 -11.45 7.94 -3.25
N VAL A 27 -11.07 7.31 -2.14
CA VAL A 27 -11.26 5.87 -1.91
C VAL A 27 -12.74 5.51 -1.91
N CYS A 28 -13.59 6.31 -1.25
CA CYS A 28 -15.04 6.07 -1.21
C CYS A 28 -15.71 6.10 -2.60
N ARG A 29 -15.09 6.74 -3.61
CA ARG A 29 -15.62 6.82 -4.98
C ARG A 29 -15.12 5.68 -5.89
N PHE A 30 -14.31 4.77 -5.39
CA PHE A 30 -13.88 3.63 -6.19
C PHE A 30 -15.09 2.75 -6.58
N PRO A 31 -15.09 2.22 -7.82
CA PRO A 31 -16.08 1.22 -8.21
C PRO A 31 -16.03 0.03 -7.24
N LYS A 32 -17.19 -0.33 -6.69
CA LYS A 32 -17.32 -1.47 -5.79
C LYS A 32 -17.37 -2.76 -6.60
N PRO A 33 -16.80 -3.87 -6.09
CA PRO A 33 -16.77 -5.11 -6.83
C PRO A 33 -18.19 -5.65 -7.06
N SER A 34 -18.37 -6.26 -8.22
CA SER A 34 -19.56 -7.00 -8.63
C SER A 34 -19.26 -8.47 -8.96
N THR A 35 -17.97 -8.84 -8.95
CA THR A 35 -17.46 -10.18 -9.22
C THR A 35 -16.35 -10.55 -8.22
N GLU A 36 -16.04 -11.84 -8.12
CA GLU A 36 -14.92 -12.35 -7.32
C GLU A 36 -13.57 -11.77 -7.76
N MET A 37 -13.34 -11.70 -9.07
CA MET A 37 -12.09 -11.17 -9.63
C MET A 37 -11.89 -9.68 -9.32
N GLU A 38 -12.96 -8.89 -9.31
CA GLU A 38 -12.93 -7.50 -8.86
C GLU A 38 -12.68 -7.38 -7.35
N ALA A 39 -13.29 -8.26 -6.55
CA ALA A 39 -13.10 -8.29 -5.11
C ALA A 39 -11.67 -8.69 -4.69
N LEU A 40 -10.96 -9.45 -5.54
CA LEU A 40 -9.56 -9.86 -5.34
C LEU A 40 -8.51 -8.85 -5.85
N GLN A 41 -8.90 -7.79 -6.58
CA GLN A 41 -7.97 -6.76 -7.06
C GLN A 41 -7.02 -6.20 -5.97
N PRO A 42 -7.46 -5.93 -4.73
CA PRO A 42 -6.57 -5.48 -3.67
C PRO A 42 -5.44 -6.48 -3.35
N VAL A 43 -5.74 -7.78 -3.41
CA VAL A 43 -4.76 -8.85 -3.17
C VAL A 43 -3.82 -8.96 -4.36
N PHE A 44 -4.32 -8.88 -5.60
CA PHE A 44 -3.47 -8.86 -6.79
C PHE A 44 -2.49 -7.69 -6.82
N GLU A 45 -2.90 -6.51 -6.35
CA GLU A 45 -1.97 -5.39 -6.21
C GLU A 45 -0.87 -5.69 -5.18
N ALA A 46 -1.20 -6.35 -4.07
CA ALA A 46 -0.20 -6.74 -3.07
C ALA A 46 0.81 -7.75 -3.65
N VAL A 47 0.31 -8.76 -4.37
CA VAL A 47 1.16 -9.74 -5.08
C VAL A 47 2.00 -9.07 -6.17
N SER A 48 1.44 -8.11 -6.91
CA SER A 48 2.19 -7.34 -7.91
C SER A 48 3.32 -6.52 -7.27
N ASN A 49 3.08 -5.93 -6.10
CA ASN A 49 4.12 -5.21 -5.36
C ASN A 49 5.20 -6.17 -4.83
N ALA A 50 4.83 -7.38 -4.41
CA ALA A 50 5.77 -8.44 -4.06
C ALA A 50 6.64 -8.88 -5.27
N ILE A 51 6.02 -9.07 -6.46
CA ILE A 51 6.76 -9.38 -7.70
C ILE A 51 7.77 -8.27 -8.01
N HIS A 52 7.36 -7.00 -7.99
CA HIS A 52 8.30 -5.90 -8.23
C HIS A 52 9.43 -5.87 -7.18
N ALA A 53 9.13 -6.12 -5.90
CA ALA A 53 10.15 -6.17 -4.86
C ALA A 53 11.17 -7.31 -5.07
N LEU A 54 10.74 -8.43 -5.67
CA LEU A 54 11.64 -9.50 -6.08
C LEU A 54 12.50 -9.09 -7.28
N GLU A 55 11.91 -8.44 -8.28
CA GLU A 55 12.64 -7.95 -9.47
C GLU A 55 13.69 -6.88 -9.12
N ASP A 56 13.38 -6.03 -8.16
CA ASP A 56 14.27 -4.97 -7.67
C ASP A 56 15.31 -5.50 -6.66
N SER A 57 15.21 -6.78 -6.26
CA SER A 57 16.19 -7.42 -5.39
C SER A 57 17.53 -7.57 -6.09
N LYS A 58 18.59 -7.14 -5.41
CA LYS A 58 19.98 -7.31 -5.87
C LYS A 58 20.55 -8.70 -5.60
N GLN A 59 19.76 -9.61 -5.03
CA GLN A 59 20.19 -11.00 -4.84
C GLN A 59 20.33 -11.67 -6.21
N GLU A 60 21.52 -12.19 -6.52
CA GLU A 60 21.83 -12.80 -7.83
C GLU A 60 20.86 -13.94 -8.20
N ASP A 61 20.28 -14.58 -7.18
CA ASP A 61 19.40 -15.75 -7.30
C ASP A 61 17.91 -15.45 -7.13
N TYR A 62 17.42 -14.20 -7.22
CA TYR A 62 15.97 -13.95 -7.06
C TYR A 62 15.11 -14.76 -8.05
N LYS A 63 15.66 -15.13 -9.21
CA LYS A 63 14.99 -15.99 -10.21
C LYS A 63 14.86 -17.45 -9.79
N SER A 64 15.74 -17.94 -8.91
CA SER A 64 15.80 -19.32 -8.44
C SER A 64 15.30 -19.48 -7.00
N ALA A 65 15.40 -18.42 -6.19
CA ALA A 65 15.07 -18.39 -4.76
C ALA A 65 13.97 -17.39 -4.37
N GLY A 66 13.49 -16.58 -5.31
CA GLY A 66 12.37 -15.66 -5.08
C GLY A 66 11.09 -16.41 -4.76
N ASN A 67 10.39 -15.98 -3.72
CA ASN A 67 9.19 -16.63 -3.21
C ASN A 67 8.15 -15.59 -2.81
N ILE A 68 6.89 -15.89 -3.11
CA ILE A 68 5.73 -15.13 -2.63
C ILE A 68 4.79 -16.12 -1.95
N ASP A 69 4.63 -15.99 -0.64
CA ASP A 69 3.70 -16.79 0.15
C ASP A 69 2.39 -16.02 0.37
N ILE A 70 1.27 -16.71 0.15
CA ILE A 70 -0.06 -16.18 0.43
C ILE A 70 -0.73 -17.10 1.45
N GLU A 71 -0.95 -16.57 2.65
CA GLU A 71 -1.62 -17.27 3.74
C GLU A 71 -3.03 -16.70 3.93
N ILE A 72 -4.03 -17.57 4.06
CA ILE A 72 -5.43 -17.18 4.24
C ILE A 72 -5.99 -17.88 5.47
N LYS A 73 -6.56 -17.11 6.40
CA LYS A 73 -7.20 -17.60 7.62
C LYS A 73 -8.62 -17.07 7.72
N ASP A 74 -9.50 -17.84 8.36
CA ASP A 74 -10.90 -17.44 8.60
C ASP A 74 -11.64 -17.02 7.31
N ILE A 75 -11.41 -17.74 6.20
CA ILE A 75 -11.92 -17.40 4.85
C ILE A 75 -13.45 -17.22 4.78
N ASP A 76 -14.16 -17.92 5.65
CA ASP A 76 -15.61 -17.91 5.78
C ASP A 76 -16.14 -16.75 6.65
N LYS A 77 -15.27 -16.01 7.35
CA LYS A 77 -15.67 -14.96 8.32
C LYS A 77 -15.24 -13.57 7.87
N ASN A 78 -16.21 -12.72 7.54
CA ASN A 78 -15.94 -11.34 7.10
C ASN A 78 -15.09 -10.50 8.03
N GLU A 79 -15.32 -10.60 9.34
CA GLU A 79 -14.71 -9.72 10.33
C GLU A 79 -13.28 -10.14 10.70
N THR A 80 -13.01 -11.44 10.67
CA THR A 80 -11.72 -12.01 11.10
C THR A 80 -10.91 -12.61 9.96
N LEU A 81 -11.44 -12.60 8.72
CA LEU A 81 -10.69 -12.94 7.51
C LEU A 81 -9.33 -12.27 7.56
N GLU A 82 -8.27 -13.06 7.48
CA GLU A 82 -6.91 -12.58 7.42
C GLU A 82 -6.25 -13.10 6.14
N ILE A 83 -5.67 -12.19 5.36
CA ILE A 83 -4.89 -12.52 4.18
C ILE A 83 -3.51 -11.91 4.37
N ILE A 84 -2.49 -12.75 4.27
CA ILE A 84 -1.11 -12.36 4.44
C ILE A 84 -0.39 -12.61 3.13
N VAL A 85 0.19 -11.57 2.55
CA VAL A 85 1.06 -11.66 1.38
C VAL A 85 2.48 -11.38 1.85
N LYS A 86 3.38 -12.34 1.65
CA LYS A 86 4.79 -12.25 2.02
C LYS A 86 5.66 -12.44 0.80
N ASP A 87 6.71 -11.63 0.68
CA ASP A 87 7.79 -11.84 -0.27
C ASP A 87 9.13 -11.91 0.46
N ASN A 88 10.16 -12.41 -0.22
CA ASN A 88 11.56 -12.30 0.17
C ASN A 88 12.35 -11.34 -0.73
N GLY A 89 11.69 -10.29 -1.24
CA GLY A 89 12.30 -9.27 -2.09
C GLY A 89 13.15 -8.25 -1.33
N VAL A 90 13.41 -7.11 -1.97
CA VAL A 90 14.25 -6.03 -1.43
C VAL A 90 13.72 -5.41 -0.12
N GLY A 91 12.42 -5.53 0.14
CA GLY A 91 11.75 -4.91 1.27
C GLY A 91 11.41 -3.43 1.03
N LEU A 92 10.98 -2.73 2.08
CA LEU A 92 10.64 -1.31 2.07
C LEU A 92 11.83 -0.49 2.57
N ASP A 93 12.89 -0.43 1.77
CA ASP A 93 13.96 0.55 1.95
C ASP A 93 13.45 1.99 1.80
N ASP A 94 14.32 2.99 1.87
CA ASP A 94 13.89 4.38 1.83
C ASP A 94 13.27 4.79 0.48
N GLU A 95 13.72 4.21 -0.64
CA GLU A 95 13.14 4.46 -1.96
C GLU A 95 11.75 3.82 -2.06
N HIS A 96 11.64 2.54 -1.72
CA HIS A 96 10.39 1.78 -1.78
C HIS A 96 9.34 2.30 -0.79
N PHE A 97 9.77 2.73 0.41
CA PHE A 97 8.87 3.37 1.36
C PHE A 97 8.43 4.76 0.92
N GLN A 98 9.28 5.51 0.23
CA GLN A 98 8.87 6.78 -0.37
C GLN A 98 7.86 6.56 -1.51
N ALA A 99 8.04 5.53 -2.33
CA ALA A 99 7.04 5.09 -3.31
C ALA A 99 5.73 4.64 -2.62
N PHE A 100 5.84 3.92 -1.51
CA PHE A 100 4.72 3.56 -0.63
C PHE A 100 4.03 4.77 0.01
N ARG A 101 4.65 5.95 0.08
CA ARG A 101 4.01 7.15 0.64
C ARG A 101 3.40 8.06 -0.42
N THR A 102 3.74 7.85 -1.68
CA THR A 102 3.32 8.70 -2.79
C THR A 102 2.04 8.16 -3.41
N VAL A 103 0.89 8.82 -3.21
CA VAL A 103 -0.43 8.33 -3.62
C VAL A 103 -0.54 8.18 -5.14
N ASP A 104 -0.21 9.25 -5.85
CA ASP A 104 -0.17 9.29 -7.32
C ASP A 104 1.27 9.29 -7.80
N THR A 105 1.88 8.11 -7.86
CA THR A 105 3.14 7.96 -8.56
C THR A 105 2.89 7.90 -10.06
N ASN A 106 3.38 8.87 -10.83
CA ASN A 106 3.58 8.72 -12.29
C ASN A 106 4.54 7.56 -12.63
N PHE A 107 5.24 7.03 -11.62
CA PHE A 107 6.24 5.97 -11.66
C PHE A 107 5.73 4.64 -12.26
N LYS A 108 4.41 4.37 -12.25
CA LYS A 108 3.82 3.15 -12.83
C LYS A 108 3.16 3.34 -14.21
N LEU A 109 3.16 4.55 -14.80
CA LEU A 109 2.58 4.77 -16.13
C LEU A 109 3.36 4.02 -17.23
N GLU A 110 4.69 3.92 -17.12
CA GLU A 110 5.51 3.16 -18.07
C GLU A 110 5.41 1.63 -17.89
N LYS A 111 4.99 1.15 -16.70
CA LYS A 111 4.78 -0.28 -16.39
C LYS A 111 3.29 -0.70 -16.37
N GLY A 112 2.38 0.13 -16.90
CA GLY A 112 0.94 -0.23 -17.05
C GLY A 112 0.08 -0.17 -15.77
N GLY A 113 0.60 0.37 -14.66
CA GLY A 113 -0.15 0.46 -13.40
C GLY A 113 -1.11 1.65 -13.37
N LYS A 114 -2.39 1.38 -13.05
CA LYS A 114 -3.50 2.36 -13.07
C LYS A 114 -3.46 3.46 -12.00
N GLY A 115 -2.38 3.57 -11.21
CA GLY A 115 -2.22 4.62 -10.19
C GLY A 115 -3.18 4.54 -8.99
N VAL A 116 -3.88 3.40 -8.78
CA VAL A 116 -4.81 3.20 -7.65
C VAL A 116 -4.27 2.26 -6.57
N GLY A 117 -3.06 1.73 -6.75
CA GLY A 117 -2.48 0.57 -6.07
C GLY A 117 -2.96 0.27 -4.65
N ARG A 118 -2.16 0.59 -3.64
CA ARG A 118 -2.48 0.30 -2.23
C ARG A 118 -3.74 1.01 -1.71
N LEU A 119 -4.33 1.95 -2.45
CA LEU A 119 -5.61 2.55 -2.06
C LEU A 119 -6.76 1.55 -2.15
N LEU A 120 -6.67 0.55 -3.04
CA LEU A 120 -7.62 -0.55 -3.08
C LEU A 120 -7.62 -1.35 -1.77
N TRP A 121 -6.49 -1.39 -1.06
CA TRP A 121 -6.41 -2.04 0.25
C TRP A 121 -7.27 -1.29 1.28
N LEU A 122 -7.20 0.05 1.27
CA LEU A 122 -7.99 0.91 2.14
C LEU A 122 -9.49 0.79 1.87
N ASP A 123 -9.87 0.62 0.60
CA ASP A 123 -11.25 0.39 0.18
C ASP A 123 -11.78 -0.97 0.66
N ALA A 124 -10.96 -2.01 0.55
CA ALA A 124 -11.38 -3.39 0.76
C ALA A 124 -11.30 -3.88 2.20
N PHE A 125 -10.25 -3.48 2.94
CA PHE A 125 -9.94 -4.07 4.25
C PHE A 125 -10.09 -3.08 5.40
N LYS A 126 -10.49 -3.61 6.56
CA LYS A 126 -10.67 -2.82 7.78
C LYS A 126 -9.34 -2.46 8.44
N LYS A 127 -8.40 -3.40 8.47
CA LYS A 127 -7.07 -3.21 9.05
C LYS A 127 -6.01 -3.70 8.07
N ILE A 128 -4.94 -2.93 7.93
CA ILE A 128 -3.79 -3.26 7.10
C ILE A 128 -2.55 -3.02 7.95
N ARG A 129 -1.73 -4.05 8.12
CA ARG A 129 -0.42 -3.94 8.76
C ARG A 129 0.65 -4.29 7.76
N VAL A 130 1.73 -3.54 7.80
CA VAL A 130 2.90 -3.78 6.97
C VAL A 130 4.08 -3.99 7.88
N LYS A 131 4.84 -5.05 7.62
CA LYS A 131 6.12 -5.35 8.25
C LYS A 131 7.09 -5.65 7.13
N SER A 132 8.24 -5.00 7.12
CA SER A 132 9.21 -5.19 6.05
C SER A 132 10.61 -5.18 6.60
N ILE A 133 11.44 -6.09 6.11
CA ILE A 133 12.85 -6.22 6.42
C ILE A 133 13.63 -5.87 5.16
N PHE A 134 14.56 -4.92 5.26
CA PHE A 134 15.34 -4.42 4.14
C PHE A 134 16.77 -4.15 4.57
N LEU A 135 17.69 -4.19 3.61
CA LEU A 135 19.09 -3.87 3.81
C LEU A 135 19.33 -2.38 3.58
N GLU A 136 19.99 -1.75 4.53
CA GLU A 136 20.47 -0.37 4.42
C GLU A 136 21.94 -0.37 4.76
N GLU A 137 22.75 0.00 3.76
CA GLU A 137 24.20 -0.19 3.81
C GLU A 137 24.53 -1.68 4.05
N ASP A 138 25.03 -2.03 5.24
CA ASP A 138 25.38 -3.40 5.64
C ASP A 138 24.56 -3.90 6.86
N GLN A 139 23.46 -3.22 7.18
CA GLN A 139 22.63 -3.52 8.35
C GLN A 139 21.18 -3.72 7.94
N LEU A 140 20.58 -4.83 8.38
CA LEU A 140 19.14 -5.06 8.18
C LEU A 140 18.33 -4.24 9.18
N TYR A 141 17.25 -3.64 8.68
CA TYR A 141 16.25 -2.94 9.47
C TYR A 141 14.89 -3.57 9.26
N GLN A 142 14.08 -3.55 10.32
CA GLN A 142 12.66 -3.80 10.24
C GLN A 142 11.90 -2.48 10.28
N ARG A 143 11.10 -2.21 9.25
CA ARG A 143 10.09 -1.16 9.25
C ARG A 143 8.72 -1.80 9.45
N SER A 144 7.91 -1.23 10.35
CA SER A 144 6.53 -1.70 10.55
C SER A 144 5.58 -0.54 10.83
N PHE A 145 4.35 -0.66 10.37
CA PHE A 145 3.30 0.35 10.55
C PHE A 145 1.90 -0.20 10.27
N THR A 146 0.89 0.53 10.74
CA THR A 146 -0.51 0.33 10.34
C THR A 146 -0.86 1.32 9.22
N PHE A 147 -1.46 0.84 8.13
CA PHE A 147 -1.96 1.69 7.04
C PHE A 147 -3.48 1.84 7.15
N CYS A 148 -3.97 3.08 7.27
CA CYS A 148 -5.37 3.36 7.55
C CYS A 148 -5.98 4.41 6.62
N LEU A 149 -7.31 4.38 6.52
CA LEU A 149 -8.10 5.31 5.72
C LEU A 149 -8.54 6.47 6.61
N GLU A 150 -7.69 7.49 6.71
CA GLU A 150 -7.93 8.72 7.48
C GLU A 150 -7.69 9.96 6.60
N GLU A 151 -8.15 11.14 7.02
CA GLU A 151 -7.88 12.40 6.30
C GLU A 151 -6.40 12.82 6.42
N GLU A 152 -5.80 12.57 7.58
CA GLU A 152 -4.39 12.85 7.89
C GLU A 152 -3.75 11.63 8.58
N ASN A 153 -2.42 11.51 8.50
CA ASN A 153 -1.64 10.47 9.19
C ASN A 153 -2.06 9.03 8.84
N GLN A 154 -2.11 8.70 7.54
CA GLN A 154 -2.51 7.35 7.07
C GLN A 154 -1.54 6.23 7.46
N ILE A 155 -0.34 6.58 7.94
CA ILE A 155 0.66 5.64 8.44
C ILE A 155 0.75 5.86 9.95
N LEU A 156 0.22 4.91 10.71
CA LEU A 156 0.22 4.92 12.17
C LEU A 156 1.27 3.94 12.71
N ASP A 157 1.71 4.19 13.94
CA ASP A 157 2.62 3.31 14.69
C ASP A 157 3.91 2.94 13.93
N HIS A 158 4.41 3.85 13.07
CA HIS A 158 5.62 3.60 12.29
C HIS A 158 6.84 3.43 13.21
N SER A 159 7.52 2.30 13.04
CA SER A 159 8.83 2.03 13.65
C SER A 159 9.83 1.59 12.59
N LYS A 160 11.10 1.95 12.79
CA LYS A 160 12.27 1.44 12.06
C LYS A 160 13.30 1.05 13.10
N ILE A 161 13.61 -0.24 13.20
CA ILE A 161 14.54 -0.79 14.20
C ILE A 161 15.62 -1.64 13.51
N PRO A 162 16.88 -1.58 13.95
CA PRO A 162 17.91 -2.48 13.44
C PRO A 162 17.63 -3.92 13.92
N LEU A 163 17.92 -4.91 13.08
CA LEU A 163 17.82 -6.33 13.41
C LEU A 163 19.20 -6.95 13.62
N ILE A 164 19.30 -7.86 14.58
CA ILE A 164 20.52 -8.65 14.84
C ILE A 164 20.20 -10.11 14.50
N ASN A 165 21.09 -10.79 13.78
CA ASN A 165 20.94 -12.19 13.35
C ASN A 165 19.76 -12.47 12.40
N GLN A 166 19.41 -11.50 11.56
CA GLN A 166 18.51 -11.71 10.44
C GLN A 166 19.35 -11.80 9.15
N GLU A 167 18.94 -12.64 8.21
CA GLU A 167 19.68 -12.82 6.94
C GLU A 167 18.81 -12.58 5.71
N VAL A 168 17.49 -12.56 5.86
CA VAL A 168 16.55 -12.42 4.75
C VAL A 168 15.78 -11.11 4.82
N THR A 169 15.68 -10.45 3.68
CA THR A 169 14.82 -9.30 3.40
C THR A 169 13.44 -9.78 2.98
N GLY A 170 12.50 -8.84 2.86
CA GLY A 170 11.16 -9.12 2.36
C GLY A 170 10.10 -8.26 2.99
N THR A 171 8.90 -8.28 2.43
CA THR A 171 7.74 -7.57 2.98
C THR A 171 6.61 -8.54 3.29
N GLU A 172 5.95 -8.30 4.42
CA GLU A 172 4.73 -8.96 4.87
C GLU A 172 3.63 -7.90 4.98
N ILE A 173 2.55 -8.09 4.21
CA ILE A 173 1.34 -7.28 4.27
C ILE A 173 0.21 -8.14 4.82
N ILE A 174 -0.39 -7.70 5.92
CA ILE A 174 -1.47 -8.39 6.61
C ILE A 174 -2.75 -7.58 6.44
N PHE A 175 -3.71 -8.15 5.74
CA PHE A 175 -5.06 -7.64 5.59
C PHE A 175 -5.99 -8.33 6.58
N THR A 176 -6.79 -7.56 7.33
CA THR A 176 -7.79 -8.13 8.24
C THR A 176 -9.15 -7.49 8.06
N GLY A 177 -10.15 -8.35 7.84
CA GLY A 177 -11.56 -8.04 7.79
C GLY A 177 -11.99 -7.25 6.56
N LEU A 178 -13.13 -7.61 5.95
CA LEU A 178 -13.67 -6.93 4.77
C LEU A 178 -14.51 -5.71 5.16
N ARG A 179 -14.21 -4.54 4.59
CA ARG A 179 -14.81 -3.25 4.95
C ARG A 179 -16.22 -3.07 4.40
N ASP A 180 -16.39 -3.18 3.08
CA ASP A 180 -17.64 -2.87 2.37
C ASP A 180 -18.53 -4.11 2.19
N VAL A 181 -19.85 -3.93 2.16
CA VAL A 181 -20.82 -5.00 1.88
C VAL A 181 -20.61 -5.66 0.52
N ALA A 182 -20.12 -4.92 -0.47
CA ALA A 182 -19.80 -5.46 -1.79
C ALA A 182 -18.63 -6.45 -1.72
N TYR A 183 -17.53 -6.08 -1.05
CA TYR A 183 -16.42 -7.02 -0.82
C TYR A 183 -16.90 -8.22 0.00
N GLN A 184 -17.66 -8.02 1.07
CA GLN A 184 -18.22 -9.13 1.86
C GLN A 184 -19.09 -10.08 1.02
N LYS A 185 -19.82 -9.56 0.03
CA LYS A 185 -20.66 -10.38 -0.84
C LYS A 185 -19.86 -11.15 -1.88
N TYR A 186 -18.87 -10.51 -2.50
CA TYR A 186 -18.19 -11.05 -3.67
C TYR A 186 -16.79 -11.61 -3.39
N PHE A 187 -16.22 -11.41 -2.21
CA PHE A 187 -14.92 -12.00 -1.89
C PHE A 187 -15.05 -13.54 -1.82
N PRO A 188 -14.17 -14.29 -2.53
CA PRO A 188 -14.27 -15.75 -2.56
C PRO A 188 -14.18 -16.38 -1.17
N ARG A 189 -14.96 -17.44 -0.96
CA ARG A 189 -15.05 -18.17 0.33
C ARG A 189 -14.32 -19.49 0.36
N LYS A 190 -13.64 -19.84 -0.73
CA LYS A 190 -12.92 -21.08 -0.90
C LYS A 190 -11.51 -20.76 -1.33
N THR A 191 -10.54 -21.40 -0.69
CA THR A 191 -9.12 -21.18 -1.00
C THR A 191 -8.81 -21.56 -2.44
N GLU A 192 -9.44 -22.61 -2.96
CA GLU A 192 -9.27 -23.07 -4.33
C GLU A 192 -9.69 -21.98 -5.34
N ALA A 193 -10.80 -21.30 -5.08
CA ALA A 193 -11.24 -20.20 -5.95
C ALA A 193 -10.23 -19.05 -5.95
N ILE A 194 -9.62 -18.73 -4.80
CA ILE A 194 -8.58 -17.69 -4.72
C ILE A 194 -7.34 -18.11 -5.49
N ILE A 195 -6.92 -19.38 -5.36
CA ILE A 195 -5.80 -19.93 -6.11
C ILE A 195 -6.07 -19.87 -7.62
N ASP A 196 -7.26 -20.28 -8.07
CA ASP A 196 -7.65 -20.25 -9.49
C ASP A 196 -7.61 -18.83 -10.05
N HIS A 197 -8.13 -17.85 -9.30
CA HIS A 197 -8.13 -16.45 -9.71
C HIS A 197 -6.72 -15.83 -9.71
N ILE A 198 -5.86 -16.18 -8.75
CA ILE A 198 -4.44 -15.77 -8.76
C ILE A 198 -3.73 -16.40 -9.96
N GLY A 199 -3.95 -17.69 -10.20
CA GLY A 199 -3.44 -18.43 -11.33
C GLY A 199 -3.77 -17.72 -12.65
N ALA A 200 -5.05 -17.50 -12.90
CA ALA A 200 -5.53 -16.85 -14.13
C ALA A 200 -5.11 -15.38 -14.29
N HIS A 201 -4.76 -14.68 -13.20
CA HIS A 201 -4.34 -13.28 -13.27
C HIS A 201 -2.85 -13.13 -13.63
N PHE A 202 -2.00 -14.04 -13.15
CA PHE A 202 -0.55 -13.93 -13.27
C PHE A 202 0.11 -14.95 -14.22
N PHE A 203 -0.57 -16.05 -14.57
CA PHE A 203 -0.04 -17.16 -15.38
C PHE A 203 -1.00 -17.55 -16.52
#